data_AF-A0A3B8VWW4-F1
#
_entry.id   AF-A0A3B8VWW4-F1
#
_cell.length_a   1.000
_cell.length_b   1.000
_cell.length_c   1.000
_cell.angle_alpha   90.00
_cell.angle_beta   90.00
_cell.angle_gamma   90.00
#
_symmetry.space_group_name_H-M   'P 1'
#
loop_
_entity.id
_entity.type
_entity.pdbx_description
1 polymer ?
#
loop_
_entity_poly.entity_id
_entity_poly.type
_entity_poly.pdbx_seq_one_letter_code
_entity_poly.pdbx_strand_id
1 'polypeptide(L)' 'LEDEVVEWAQTMMQHSPMALRMIKLGMNAELDGQAGLQEFAGNATLLYYLTEEAQEGKHAFLEKRKPEFKKYPKFP' A
#
# COMPACT_ATOMS: atom_id res chain seq x y z
N LEU A 1 0.94 -34.43 1.94
CA LEU A 1 0.31 -33.14 2.30
C LEU A 1 1.37 -32.07 2.51
N GLU A 2 2.46 -32.37 3.22
CA GLU A 2 3.57 -31.43 3.42
C GLU A 2 4.17 -30.92 2.10
N ASP A 3 4.48 -31.82 1.16
CA ASP A 3 5.06 -31.44 -0.14
C ASP A 3 4.18 -30.45 -0.92
N GLU A 4 2.87 -30.70 -0.96
CA GLU A 4 1.89 -29.82 -1.60
C GLU A 4 1.85 -28.43 -0.92
N VAL A 5 1.84 -28.38 0.42
CA VAL A 5 1.84 -27.10 1.16
C VAL A 5 3.12 -26.31 0.86
N VAL A 6 4.27 -26.98 0.77
CA VAL A 6 5.55 -26.36 0.43
C VAL A 6 5.53 -25.81 -0.99
N GLU A 7 4.97 -26.56 -1.94
CA GLU A 7 4.83 -26.11 -3.34
C GLU A 7 3.99 -24.83 -3.46
N TRP A 8 2.84 -24.76 -2.77
CA TRP A 8 2.02 -23.55 -2.74
C TRP A 8 2.72 -22.38 -2.08
N ALA A 9 3.43 -22.61 -0.97
CA ALA A 9 4.22 -21.57 -0.30
C ALA A 9 5.31 -21.01 -1.22
N GLN A 10 6.04 -21.90 -1.91
CA GLN A 10 7.06 -21.51 -2.89
C GLN A 10 6.47 -20.72 -4.05
N THR A 11 5.29 -21.11 -4.54
CA THR A 11 4.57 -20.38 -5.58
C THR A 11 4.22 -18.96 -5.14
N MET A 12 3.66 -18.80 -3.93
CA MET A 12 3.36 -17.47 -3.39
C MET A 12 4.62 -16.59 -3.24
N MET A 13 5.76 -17.18 -2.87
CA MET A 13 7.02 -16.45 -2.73
C MET A 13 7.56 -15.87 -4.06
N GLN A 14 7.04 -16.30 -5.22
CA GLN A 14 7.40 -15.73 -6.52
C GLN A 14 6.67 -14.41 -6.83
N HIS A 15 5.68 -14.02 -6.03
CA HIS A 15 4.89 -12.82 -6.24
C HIS A 15 5.35 -11.65 -5.35
N SER A 16 4.95 -10.43 -5.70
CA SER A 16 5.25 -9.24 -4.90
C SER A 16 4.64 -9.37 -3.50
N PRO A 17 5.43 -9.31 -2.42
CA PRO A 17 4.92 -9.37 -1.05
C PRO A 17 3.91 -8.26 -0.73
N MET A 18 4.09 -7.10 -1.37
CA MET A 18 3.18 -5.97 -1.23
C MET A 18 1.84 -6.24 -1.93
N ALA A 19 1.86 -6.81 -3.13
CA ALA A 19 0.63 -7.17 -3.85
C ALA A 19 -0.17 -8.22 -3.05
N LEU A 20 0.50 -9.27 -2.57
CA LEU A 20 -0.13 -10.30 -1.74
C LEU A 20 -0.76 -9.70 -0.47
N ARG A 21 -0.06 -8.77 0.20
CA ARG A 21 -0.59 -8.06 1.35
C ARG A 21 -1.85 -7.27 1.01
N MET A 22 -1.81 -6.44 -0.04
CA MET A 22 -2.95 -5.60 -0.43
C MET A 22 -4.17 -6.44 -0.83
N ILE A 23 -3.97 -7.56 -1.54
CA ILE A 23 -5.06 -8.48 -1.90
C ILE A 23 -5.71 -9.07 -0.65
N LYS A 24 -4.91 -9.56 0.31
CA LYS A 24 -5.44 -10.10 1.57
C LYS A 24 -6.27 -9.06 2.34
N LEU A 25 -5.76 -7.84 2.44
CA LEU A 25 -6.47 -6.75 3.11
C LEU A 25 -7.75 -6.35 2.37
N GLY A 26 -7.74 -6.36 1.03
CA GLY A 26 -8.93 -6.12 0.22
C GLY A 26 -10.02 -7.17 0.46
N MET A 27 -9.63 -8.45 0.57
CA MET A 27 -10.55 -9.53 0.93
C MET A 27 -11.12 -9.37 2.36
N ASN A 28 -10.27 -9.01 3.34
CA ASN A 28 -10.73 -8.76 4.71
C ASN A 28 -11.67 -7.54 4.81
N ALA A 29 -11.42 -6.49 4.03
CA ALA A 29 -12.21 -5.25 4.04
C ALA A 29 -13.69 -5.47 3.66
N GLU A 30 -13.99 -6.51 2.89
CA GLU A 30 -15.37 -6.88 2.54
C GLU A 30 -16.17 -7.37 3.76
N LEU A 31 -15.53 -8.12 4.66
CA LEU A 31 -16.20 -8.82 5.76
C LEU A 31 -16.04 -8.12 7.11
N ASP A 32 -14.92 -7.44 7.33
CA ASP A 32 -14.56 -6.83 8.61
C ASP A 32 -15.01 -5.37 8.74
N GLY A 33 -15.76 -4.87 7.75
CA GLY A 33 -16.34 -3.53 7.73
C GLY A 33 -15.30 -2.43 7.98
N GLN A 34 -15.50 -1.60 9.01
CA GLN A 34 -14.59 -0.50 9.32
C GLN A 34 -13.19 -0.95 9.72
N ALA A 35 -13.04 -2.11 10.38
CA ALA A 35 -11.73 -2.62 10.78
C ALA A 35 -10.90 -3.04 9.56
N GLY A 36 -11.51 -3.79 8.64
CA GLY A 36 -10.83 -4.19 7.40
C GLY A 36 -10.52 -2.99 6.49
N LEU A 37 -11.42 -2.01 6.41
CA LEU A 37 -11.15 -0.75 5.70
C LEU A 37 -9.98 0.04 6.34
N GLN A 38 -9.87 0.05 7.67
CA GLN A 38 -8.76 0.71 8.36
C GLN A 38 -7.41 0.07 8.02
N GLU A 39 -7.32 -1.26 8.05
CA GLU A 39 -6.08 -1.96 7.71
C GLU A 39 -5.67 -1.74 6.25
N PHE A 40 -6.65 -1.78 5.34
CA PHE A 40 -6.44 -1.51 3.92
C PHE A 40 -5.98 -0.07 3.69
N ALA A 41 -6.68 0.92 4.24
CA ALA A 41 -6.34 2.33 4.11
C ALA A 41 -4.97 2.67 4.72
N GLY A 42 -4.60 2.01 5.83
CA GLY A 42 -3.28 2.15 6.44
C GLY A 42 -2.15 1.71 5.50
N ASN A 43 -2.32 0.60 4.79
CA ASN A 43 -1.32 0.13 3.82
C ASN A 43 -1.32 0.95 2.53
N ALA A 44 -2.47 1.44 2.07
CA ALA A 44 -2.53 2.40 0.98
C ALA A 44 -1.80 3.71 1.33
N THR A 45 -1.95 4.19 2.57
CA THR A 45 -1.22 5.37 3.08
C THR A 45 0.29 5.13 3.14
N LEU A 46 0.72 3.93 3.57
CA LEU A 46 2.13 3.53 3.51
C LEU A 46 2.69 3.59 2.09
N LEU A 47 1.94 3.07 1.10
CA LEU A 47 2.34 3.14 -0.31
C LEU A 47 2.41 4.58 -0.81
N TYR A 48 1.44 5.41 -0.44
CA TYR A 48 1.46 6.84 -0.77
C TYR A 48 2.72 7.52 -0.21
N TYR A 49 3.13 7.22 1.03
CA TYR A 49 4.35 7.79 1.61
C TYR A 49 5.64 7.42 0.85
N LEU A 50 5.64 6.39 0.02
CA LEU A 50 6.78 6.06 -0.82
C LEU A 50 6.83 6.88 -2.13
N THR A 51 5.78 7.63 -2.45
CA THR A 51 5.71 8.45 -3.67
C THR A 51 6.40 9.80 -3.50
N GLU A 52 6.88 10.37 -4.62
CA GLU A 52 7.46 11.72 -4.64
C GLU A 52 6.46 12.81 -4.23
N GLU A 53 5.17 12.62 -4.56
CA GLU A 53 4.10 13.53 -4.16
C GLU A 53 3.99 13.63 -2.64
N ALA A 54 4.02 12.50 -1.92
CA ALA A 54 4.03 12.51 -0.47
C ALA A 54 5.31 13.13 0.11
N GLN A 55 6.46 12.84 -0.50
CA GLN A 55 7.75 13.42 -0.05
C GLN A 55 7.78 14.94 -0.22
N GLU A 56 7.15 15.50 -1.26
CA GLU A 56 7.01 16.96 -1.42
C GLU A 56 6.28 17.60 -0.24
N GLY A 57 5.19 16.98 0.23
CA GLY A 57 4.47 17.47 1.41
C GLY A 57 5.35 17.50 2.65
N LYS A 58 6.11 16.42 2.88
CA LYS A 58 7.09 16.33 3.98
C LYS A 58 8.19 17.39 3.86
N HIS A 59 8.82 17.52 2.69
CA HIS A 59 9.91 18.47 2.48
C HIS A 59 9.43 19.92 2.63
N ALA A 60 8.29 20.27 2.05
CA ALA A 60 7.71 21.60 2.18
C ALA A 60 7.43 21.96 3.65
N PHE A 61 6.96 21.00 4.46
CA PHE A 61 6.78 21.19 5.89
C PHE A 61 8.11 21.45 6.62
N LEU A 62 9.14 20.65 6.36
CA LEU A 62 10.46 20.80 6.97
C LEU A 62 11.13 22.14 6.58
N GLU A 63 10.97 22.54 5.33
CA GLU A 63 11.51 23.79 4.77
C GLU A 63 10.62 25.01 5.09
N LYS A 64 9.48 24.82 5.76
CA LYS A 64 8.49 25.87 6.09
C LYS A 64 8.02 26.68 4.87
N ARG A 65 7.95 26.03 3.71
CA ARG A 65 7.42 26.63 2.47
C ARG A 65 6.07 26.03 2.11
N LYS A 66 5.39 26.64 1.14
CA LYS A 66 4.18 26.05 0.57
C LYS A 66 4.56 24.83 -0.30
N PRO A 67 3.83 23.71 -0.22
CA PRO A 67 4.07 22.56 -1.08
C PRO A 67 3.60 22.82 -2.51
N GLU A 68 4.30 22.21 -3.48
CA GLU A 68 4.02 22.34 -4.90
C GLU A 68 3.51 21.03 -5.50
N PHE A 69 2.23 20.72 -5.30
CA PHE A 69 1.62 19.47 -5.82
C PHE A 69 1.23 19.53 -7.30
N LYS A 70 1.13 20.74 -7.89
CA LYS A 70 0.67 20.91 -9.29
C LYS A 70 1.60 20.27 -10.34
N LYS A 71 2.83 19.93 -9.96
CA LYS A 71 3.82 19.29 -10.84
C LYS A 71 3.61 17.78 -11.02
N TYR A 72 2.82 17.14 -10.15
CA TYR A 72 2.54 15.70 -10.23
C TYR A 72 1.37 15.40 -11.16
N PRO A 73 1.44 14.33 -11.97
CA PRO A 73 0.36 13.95 -12.87
C PRO A 73 -0.87 13.54 -12.07
N LYS A 74 -2.05 13.99 -12.53
CA LYS A 74 -3.33 13.52 -12.00
C LYS A 74 -3.81 12.37 -12.88
N PHE A 75 -3.94 11.19 -12.28
CA PHE A 75 -4.57 10.06 -12.96
C PHE A 75 -6.08 10.33 -13.12
N PRO A 76 -6.68 9.92 -14.25
CA PRO A 76 -8.09 10.11 -14.55
C PRO A 76 -9.03 9.33 -13.62
#